data_AF-A0A2E0A394-F1
#
_entry.id   AF-A0A2E0A394-F1
#
_cell.length_a   1.000
_cell.length_b   1.000
_cell.length_c   1.000
_cell.angle_alpha   90.00
_cell.angle_beta   90.00
_cell.angle_gamma   90.00
#
_symmetry.space_group_name_H-M   'P 1'
#
loop_
_entity.id
_entity.type
_entity.pdbx_description
1 polymer ?
#
loop_
_entity_poly.entity_id
_entity_poly.type
_entity_poly.pdbx_seq_one_letter_code
_entity_poly.pdbx_strand_id
1 'polypeptide(L)'
;MFRDIGFKLPDIHSILYIRRQDEYYESIYNERVKNHGLTKRIMETAAPLDYSFILGIWSEFIGVNNVKCLQYSSGGGSIIGSFCDAIGYQITGNEKKLGLDVNLKMYPLELEIIRNLNKCRIPMNSRNELNEYVRNVVGLVLTESEKGNMSLLSEAEQKEVLARYSMINDYISNKYFSGNAIFSDKHTKTSSVISEERVIEIMSQIITHLWQERSTLIKAGE
;
A
#
# COMPACT_ATOMS: atom_id res chain seq x y z
N MET A 1 11.32 -7.72 32.08
CA MET A 1 12.63 -7.87 32.74
C MET A 1 13.57 -8.55 31.75
N PHE A 2 14.12 -7.80 30.80
CA PHE A 2 15.21 -8.28 29.96
C PHE A 2 16.50 -8.08 30.75
N ARG A 3 17.23 -9.17 31.00
CA ARG A 3 18.52 -9.13 31.70
C ARG A 3 19.51 -8.32 30.87
N ASP A 4 20.28 -7.48 31.55
CA ASP A 4 21.49 -6.82 31.03
C ASP A 4 22.41 -7.84 30.37
N ILE A 5 22.27 -7.99 29.06
CA ILE A 5 23.33 -8.52 28.21
C ILE A 5 24.14 -7.28 27.88
N GLY A 6 25.34 -7.16 28.44
CA GLY A 6 26.22 -5.99 28.38
C GLY A 6 26.74 -5.61 26.98
N PHE A 7 25.95 -5.79 25.92
CA PHE A 7 26.11 -5.10 24.66
C PHE A 7 25.57 -3.69 24.81
N LYS A 8 26.46 -2.73 25.09
CA LYS A 8 26.20 -1.36 24.64
C LYS A 8 26.23 -1.44 23.11
N LEU A 9 25.14 -1.06 22.44
CA LEU A 9 25.03 -0.94 20.98
C LEU A 9 25.21 0.53 20.53
N PRO A 10 26.25 1.27 20.94
CA PRO A 10 26.33 2.71 20.68
C PRO A 10 26.44 3.04 19.19
N ASP A 11 26.72 2.05 18.32
CA ASP A 11 26.96 2.26 16.89
C ASP A 11 25.78 1.83 15.99
N ILE A 12 24.64 1.42 16.56
CA ILE A 12 23.47 1.05 15.75
C ILE A 12 22.55 2.27 15.59
N HIS A 13 22.42 2.73 14.35
CA HIS A 13 21.43 3.71 13.94
C HIS A 13 20.28 3.04 13.20
N SER A 14 19.05 3.45 13.49
CA SER A 14 17.84 2.98 12.81
C SER A 14 17.19 4.11 12.04
N ILE A 15 16.79 3.82 10.80
CA ILE A 15 16.02 4.73 9.95
C ILE A 15 14.63 4.11 9.79
N LEU A 16 13.61 4.77 10.32
CA LEU A 16 12.21 4.34 10.22
C LEU A 16 11.44 5.24 9.26
N TYR A 17 10.83 4.62 8.26
CA TYR A 17 9.94 5.29 7.32
C TYR A 17 8.50 5.26 7.82
N ILE A 18 7.94 6.43 8.10
CA ILE A 18 6.57 6.61 8.56
C ILE A 18 5.70 6.93 7.34
N ARG A 19 4.66 6.11 7.12
CA ARG A 19 3.69 6.30 6.04
C ARG A 19 2.38 6.84 6.60
N ARG A 20 1.65 7.64 5.82
CA ARG A 20 0.31 8.09 6.21
C ARG A 20 -0.60 6.88 6.43
N GLN A 21 -1.41 6.89 7.49
CA GLN A 21 -2.10 5.67 7.96
C GLN A 21 -3.13 5.13 6.96
N ASP A 22 -3.85 5.99 6.26
CA ASP A 22 -4.76 5.63 5.17
C ASP A 22 -4.01 4.98 3.99
N GLU A 23 -2.87 5.54 3.58
CA GLU A 23 -2.01 4.96 2.54
C GLU A 23 -1.38 3.62 2.96
N TYR A 24 -1.05 3.47 4.25
CA TYR A 24 -0.59 2.21 4.81
C TYR A 24 -1.70 1.16 4.75
N TYR A 25 -2.94 1.51 5.12
CA TYR A 25 -4.07 0.62 4.98
C TYR A 25 -4.30 0.19 3.54
N GLU A 26 -4.28 1.12 2.57
CA GLU A 26 -4.41 0.78 1.15
C GLU A 26 -3.33 -0.20 0.70
N SER A 27 -2.08 -0.01 1.17
CA SER A 27 -0.96 -0.89 0.81
C SER A 27 -1.11 -2.30 1.36
N ILE A 28 -1.42 -2.43 2.66
CA ILE A 28 -1.61 -3.74 3.29
C ILE A 28 -2.84 -4.44 2.71
N TYR A 29 -3.90 -3.69 2.43
CA TYR A 29 -5.09 -4.21 1.78
C TYR A 29 -4.77 -4.77 0.39
N ASN A 30 -4.06 -4.01 -0.44
CA ASN A 30 -3.63 -4.43 -1.77
C ASN A 30 -2.84 -5.75 -1.71
N GLU A 31 -1.85 -5.84 -0.81
CA GLU A 31 -1.07 -7.06 -0.61
C GLU A 31 -1.95 -8.26 -0.20
N ARG A 32 -2.87 -8.06 0.76
CA ARG A 32 -3.77 -9.11 1.24
C ARG A 32 -4.78 -9.59 0.20
N VAL A 33 -5.31 -8.69 -0.62
CA VAL A 33 -6.21 -9.05 -1.72
C VAL A 33 -5.48 -9.88 -2.76
N LYS A 34 -4.28 -9.46 -3.19
CA LYS A 34 -3.50 -10.14 -4.23
C LYS A 34 -2.94 -11.49 -3.79
N ASN A 35 -2.28 -11.51 -2.64
CA ASN A 35 -1.41 -12.63 -2.25
C ASN A 35 -2.07 -13.56 -1.22
N HIS A 36 -3.06 -13.06 -0.47
CA HIS A 36 -3.65 -13.80 0.65
C HIS A 36 -5.14 -14.11 0.46
N GLY A 37 -5.74 -13.73 -0.67
CA GLY A 37 -7.13 -14.05 -0.99
C GLY A 37 -8.15 -13.34 -0.09
N LEU A 38 -7.85 -12.13 0.37
CA LEU A 38 -8.74 -11.37 1.24
C LEU A 38 -10.08 -11.07 0.54
N THR A 39 -11.17 -11.18 1.30
CA THR A 39 -12.56 -10.94 0.83
C THR A 39 -13.28 -9.76 1.51
N LYS A 40 -12.81 -9.35 2.69
CA LYS A 40 -13.33 -8.23 3.49
C LYS A 40 -12.91 -6.88 2.91
N ARG A 41 -13.69 -5.82 3.15
CA ARG A 41 -13.35 -4.45 2.75
C ARG A 41 -12.20 -3.88 3.58
N ILE A 42 -11.56 -2.84 3.06
CA ILE A 42 -10.37 -2.22 3.67
C ILE A 42 -10.58 -1.83 5.14
N MET A 43 -11.67 -1.12 5.45
CA MET A 43 -11.97 -0.66 6.82
C MET A 43 -12.22 -1.82 7.80
N GLU A 44 -12.71 -2.96 7.33
CA GLU A 44 -12.91 -4.17 8.16
C GLU A 44 -11.59 -4.89 8.49
N THR A 45 -10.50 -4.52 7.83
CA THR A 45 -9.17 -5.16 7.98
C THR A 45 -8.09 -4.24 8.52
N ALA A 46 -8.47 -2.98 8.76
CA ALA A 46 -7.64 -1.95 9.34
C ALA A 46 -7.13 -2.40 10.72
N ALA A 47 -5.82 -2.63 10.82
CA ALA A 47 -5.16 -2.92 12.08
C ALA A 47 -4.67 -1.61 12.72
N PRO A 48 -4.72 -1.47 14.06
CA PRO A 48 -4.14 -0.32 14.74
C PRO A 48 -2.67 -0.11 14.36
N LEU A 49 -2.33 1.13 14.02
CA LEU A 49 -0.98 1.54 13.62
C LEU A 49 -0.44 2.59 14.58
N ASP A 50 -0.06 2.14 15.77
CA ASP A 50 0.53 2.99 16.78
C ASP A 50 2.04 3.12 16.58
N TYR A 51 2.43 4.08 15.75
CA TYR A 51 3.84 4.40 15.54
C TYR A 51 4.52 4.93 16.81
N SER A 52 3.79 5.52 17.75
CA SER A 52 4.40 6.03 19.00
C SER A 52 4.94 4.88 19.86
N PHE A 53 4.20 3.78 19.92
CA PHE A 53 4.59 2.56 20.61
C PHE A 53 5.83 1.92 19.95
N ILE A 54 5.81 1.76 18.63
CA ILE A 54 6.93 1.17 17.87
C ILE A 54 8.20 2.02 18.05
N LEU A 55 8.09 3.34 17.87
CA LEU A 55 9.22 4.27 18.05
C LEU A 55 9.71 4.30 19.49
N GLY A 56 8.81 4.14 20.46
CA GLY A 56 9.14 4.00 21.87
C GLY A 56 10.07 2.81 22.13
N ILE A 57 9.72 1.63 21.63
CA ILE A 57 10.54 0.41 21.76
C ILE A 57 11.93 0.62 21.17
N TRP A 58 12.00 1.16 19.94
CA TRP A 58 13.29 1.41 19.28
C TRP A 58 14.13 2.44 20.06
N SER A 59 13.50 3.52 20.51
CA SER A 59 14.19 4.57 21.27
C SER A 59 14.68 4.09 22.63
N GLU A 60 13.96 3.18 23.27
CA GLU A 60 14.37 2.54 24.53
C GLU A 60 15.61 1.65 24.31
N PHE A 61 15.67 0.93 23.19
CA PHE A 61 16.73 -0.03 22.92
C PHE A 61 18.05 0.59 22.42
N ILE A 62 17.98 1.52 21.45
CA ILE A 62 19.18 2.12 20.82
C ILE A 62 19.38 3.60 21.18
N GLY A 63 18.46 4.20 21.92
CA GLY A 63 18.48 5.63 22.25
C GLY A 63 17.78 6.48 21.20
N VAL A 64 17.06 7.52 21.66
CA VAL A 64 16.27 8.41 20.78
C VAL A 64 17.11 9.10 19.70
N ASN A 65 18.35 9.48 20.02
CA ASN A 65 19.25 10.15 19.07
C ASN A 65 19.74 9.23 17.95
N ASN A 66 19.60 7.91 18.12
CA ASN A 66 19.97 6.90 17.12
C ASN A 66 18.77 6.45 16.27
N VAL A 67 17.58 7.01 16.53
CA VAL A 67 16.36 6.76 15.74
C VAL A 67 16.08 7.95 14.85
N LYS A 68 16.22 7.77 13.54
CA LYS A 68 15.86 8.76 12.52
C LYS A 68 14.52 8.39 11.90
N CYS A 69 13.54 9.29 11.98
CA CYS A 69 12.27 9.13 11.28
C CYS A 69 12.30 9.88 9.96
N LEU A 70 11.80 9.25 8.90
CA LEU A 70 11.64 9.85 7.58
C LEU A 70 10.22 9.63 7.10
N GLN A 71 9.69 10.57 6.33
CA GLN A 71 8.40 10.37 5.67
C GLN A 71 8.58 9.37 4.51
N TYR A 72 7.72 8.37 4.45
CA TYR A 72 7.62 7.50 3.29
C TYR A 72 6.91 8.25 2.15
N SER A 73 7.54 8.35 0.98
CA SER A 73 6.89 8.84 -0.24
C SER A 73 6.87 7.76 -1.31
N SER A 74 5.72 7.58 -1.97
CA SER A 74 5.57 6.63 -3.07
C SER A 74 5.89 7.25 -4.45
N GLY A 75 6.17 8.55 -4.52
CA GLY A 75 6.41 9.27 -5.78
C GLY A 75 7.58 10.24 -5.67
N GLY A 76 8.59 10.06 -6.53
CA GLY A 76 9.62 11.08 -6.82
C GLY A 76 10.99 10.90 -6.16
N GLY A 77 11.10 10.09 -5.10
CA GLY A 77 12.38 9.66 -4.54
C GLY A 77 12.35 8.17 -4.29
N SER A 78 13.33 7.42 -4.78
CA SER A 78 13.43 6.01 -4.36
C SER A 78 13.68 6.00 -2.86
N ILE A 79 13.00 5.10 -2.12
CA ILE A 79 13.32 4.83 -0.72
C ILE A 79 14.83 4.62 -0.53
N ILE A 80 15.48 4.03 -1.54
CA ILE A 80 16.92 3.86 -1.67
C ILE A 80 17.65 5.21 -1.65
N GLY A 81 17.24 6.19 -2.46
CA GLY A 81 17.84 7.52 -2.46
C GLY A 81 17.71 8.21 -1.10
N SER A 82 16.51 8.20 -0.53
CA SER A 82 16.28 8.74 0.82
C SER A 82 17.13 8.04 1.89
N PHE A 83 17.32 6.73 1.77
CA PHE A 83 18.15 5.95 2.67
C PHE A 83 19.64 6.32 2.52
N CYS A 84 20.13 6.37 1.28
CA CYS A 84 21.50 6.78 0.96
C CYS A 84 21.81 8.17 1.51
N ASP A 85 20.94 9.16 1.26
CA ASP A 85 21.07 10.51 1.82
C ASP A 85 21.10 10.47 3.36
N ALA A 86 20.28 9.61 3.96
CA ALA A 86 20.19 9.52 5.41
C ALA A 86 21.43 8.93 6.08
N ILE A 87 22.19 8.08 5.38
CA ILE A 87 23.47 7.51 5.84
C ILE A 87 24.69 8.28 5.30
N GLY A 88 24.48 9.39 4.58
CA GLY A 88 25.56 10.18 3.98
C GLY A 88 26.24 9.51 2.77
N TYR A 89 25.59 8.52 2.16
CA TYR A 89 26.09 7.84 0.97
C TYR A 89 25.64 8.57 -0.28
N GLN A 90 26.60 8.95 -1.12
CA GLN A 90 26.31 9.55 -2.42
C GLN A 90 26.17 8.45 -3.47
N ILE A 91 24.97 8.33 -4.05
CA ILE A 91 24.72 7.42 -5.17
C ILE A 91 25.55 7.89 -6.38
N THR A 92 26.46 7.03 -6.87
CA THR A 92 27.30 7.32 -8.04
C THR A 92 27.05 6.28 -9.14
N GLY A 93 26.69 6.72 -10.34
CA GLY A 93 26.55 5.83 -11.51
C GLY A 93 25.18 5.12 -11.67
N ASN A 94 25.22 3.83 -12.02
CA ASN A 94 24.08 3.01 -12.49
C ASN A 94 23.08 2.61 -11.39
N GLU A 95 23.38 2.86 -10.12
CA GLU A 95 22.53 2.53 -8.96
C GLU A 95 21.18 3.27 -8.98
N LYS A 96 21.08 4.39 -9.70
CA LYS A 96 19.80 5.08 -9.98
C LYS A 96 18.80 4.19 -10.72
N LYS A 97 19.26 3.13 -11.42
CA LYS A 97 18.39 2.20 -12.17
C LYS A 97 17.86 1.04 -11.33
N LEU A 98 18.36 0.83 -10.10
CA LEU A 98 17.98 -0.32 -9.24
C LEU A 98 16.54 -0.24 -8.67
N GLY A 99 15.78 0.82 -8.97
CA GLY A 99 14.41 1.02 -8.48
C GLY A 99 13.32 0.94 -9.54
N LEU A 100 13.62 0.44 -10.75
CA LEU A 100 12.69 0.53 -11.89
C LEU A 100 11.72 -0.66 -12.04
N ASP A 101 11.88 -1.74 -11.27
CA ASP A 101 10.79 -2.71 -11.10
C ASP A 101 9.78 -2.15 -10.09
N VAL A 102 9.12 -1.07 -10.52
CA VAL A 102 7.94 -0.53 -9.85
C VAL A 102 6.91 -1.63 -9.93
N ASN A 103 6.68 -2.33 -8.82
CA ASN A 103 5.53 -3.21 -8.67
C ASN A 103 4.30 -2.34 -8.90
N LEU A 104 3.78 -2.34 -10.14
CA LEU A 104 2.73 -1.44 -10.58
C LEU A 104 1.55 -1.62 -9.64
N LYS A 105 1.28 -0.57 -8.84
CA LYS A 105 0.15 -0.57 -7.91
C LYS A 105 -1.10 -0.82 -8.75
N MET A 106 -1.80 -1.91 -8.46
CA MET A 106 -3.10 -2.18 -9.07
C MET A 106 -4.05 -1.01 -8.82
N TYR A 107 -4.89 -0.71 -9.80
CA TYR A 107 -5.92 0.29 -9.63
C TYR A 107 -6.92 -0.17 -8.56
N PRO A 108 -7.48 0.74 -7.74
CA PRO A 108 -8.47 0.38 -6.74
C PRO A 108 -9.64 -0.47 -7.27
N LEU A 109 -10.07 -0.24 -8.52
CA LEU A 109 -11.13 -1.02 -9.16
C LEU A 109 -10.72 -2.47 -9.43
N GLU A 110 -9.47 -2.68 -9.86
CA GLU A 110 -8.90 -4.03 -10.02
C GLU A 110 -8.92 -4.78 -8.69
N LEU A 111 -8.54 -4.11 -7.60
CA LEU A 111 -8.54 -4.71 -6.27
C LEU A 111 -9.93 -5.09 -5.80
N GLU A 112 -10.94 -4.25 -6.05
CA GLU A 112 -12.32 -4.59 -5.70
C GLU A 112 -12.87 -5.77 -6.52
N ILE A 113 -12.50 -5.88 -7.79
CA ILE A 113 -12.84 -7.04 -8.62
C ILE A 113 -12.15 -8.30 -8.07
N ILE A 114 -10.84 -8.26 -7.84
CA ILE A 114 -10.07 -9.40 -7.31
C ILE A 114 -10.60 -9.82 -5.94
N ARG A 115 -10.92 -8.88 -5.06
CA ARG A 115 -11.54 -9.17 -3.75
C ARG A 115 -12.86 -9.93 -3.90
N ASN A 116 -13.69 -9.57 -4.87
CA ASN A 116 -14.93 -10.29 -5.13
C ASN A 116 -14.67 -11.68 -5.72
N LEU A 117 -13.70 -11.80 -6.63
CA LEU A 117 -13.27 -13.09 -7.18
C LEU A 117 -12.67 -14.00 -6.09
N ASN A 118 -11.99 -13.46 -5.08
CA ASN A 118 -11.49 -14.25 -3.94
C ASN A 118 -12.58 -14.97 -3.14
N LYS A 119 -13.86 -14.57 -3.28
CA LYS A 119 -15.00 -15.31 -2.71
C LYS A 119 -15.27 -16.62 -3.46
N CYS A 120 -14.81 -16.72 -4.70
CA CYS A 120 -14.83 -17.95 -5.48
C CYS A 120 -13.71 -18.89 -5.02
N ARG A 121 -13.94 -20.21 -5.12
CA ARG A 121 -12.93 -21.24 -4.81
C ARG A 121 -11.90 -21.36 -5.93
N ILE A 122 -11.14 -20.30 -6.19
CA ILE A 122 -10.09 -20.27 -7.21
C ILE A 122 -8.80 -20.88 -6.62
N PRO A 123 -8.23 -21.91 -7.24
CA PRO A 123 -6.94 -22.49 -6.85
C PRO A 123 -5.81 -21.44 -6.83
N MET A 124 -4.91 -21.53 -5.84
CA MET A 124 -3.84 -20.55 -5.65
C MET A 124 -2.93 -20.43 -6.89
N ASN A 125 -2.64 -21.55 -7.56
CA ASN A 125 -1.84 -21.58 -8.78
C ASN A 125 -2.48 -20.84 -9.97
N SER A 126 -3.80 -20.66 -9.98
CA SER A 126 -4.53 -19.91 -11.02
C SER A 126 -4.71 -18.43 -10.68
N ARG A 127 -4.36 -17.98 -9.47
CA ARG A 127 -4.61 -16.59 -9.04
C ARG A 127 -3.73 -15.57 -9.75
N ASN A 128 -2.47 -15.90 -10.05
CA ASN A 128 -1.58 -14.98 -10.74
C ASN A 128 -2.08 -14.67 -12.14
N GLU A 129 -2.42 -15.71 -12.91
CA GLU A 129 -3.00 -15.59 -14.25
C GLU A 129 -4.32 -14.80 -14.22
N LEU A 130 -5.21 -15.10 -13.26
CA LEU A 130 -6.45 -14.35 -13.09
C LEU A 130 -6.20 -12.87 -12.76
N ASN A 131 -5.27 -12.58 -11.86
CA ASN A 131 -4.92 -11.21 -11.47
C ASN A 131 -4.34 -10.42 -12.66
N GLU A 132 -3.51 -11.05 -13.49
CA GLU A 132 -3.00 -10.45 -14.73
C GLU A 132 -4.12 -10.21 -15.75
N TYR A 133 -5.02 -11.18 -15.91
CA TYR A 133 -6.18 -11.04 -16.78
C TYR A 133 -7.09 -9.87 -16.35
N VAL A 134 -7.45 -9.80 -15.06
CA VAL A 134 -8.26 -8.71 -14.51
C VAL A 134 -7.58 -7.36 -14.74
N ARG A 135 -6.27 -7.27 -14.48
CA ARG A 135 -5.50 -6.05 -14.73
C ARG A 135 -5.58 -5.61 -16.19
N ASN A 136 -5.42 -6.54 -17.13
CA ASN A 136 -5.48 -6.22 -18.55
C ASN A 136 -6.87 -5.71 -18.94
N VAL A 137 -7.95 -6.37 -18.50
CA VAL A 137 -9.32 -5.95 -18.82
C VAL A 137 -9.62 -4.57 -18.22
N VAL A 138 -9.30 -4.36 -16.94
CA VAL A 138 -9.55 -3.07 -16.29
C VAL A 138 -8.71 -1.96 -16.91
N GLY A 139 -7.46 -2.22 -17.27
CA GLY A 139 -6.58 -1.27 -17.96
C GLY A 139 -7.12 -0.79 -19.32
N LEU A 140 -7.92 -1.62 -20.01
CA LEU A 140 -8.58 -1.29 -21.27
C LEU A 140 -9.88 -0.50 -21.08
N VAL A 141 -10.57 -0.71 -19.95
CA VAL A 141 -11.89 -0.10 -19.68
C VAL A 141 -11.77 1.23 -18.92
N LEU A 142 -10.69 1.44 -18.17
CA LEU A 142 -10.44 2.68 -17.46
C LEU A 142 -9.87 3.76 -18.38
N THR A 143 -10.46 4.96 -18.29
CA THR A 143 -9.88 6.16 -18.88
C THR A 143 -8.64 6.62 -18.09
N GLU A 144 -7.75 7.40 -18.73
CA GLU A 144 -6.55 7.94 -18.05
C GLU A 144 -6.89 8.82 -16.84
N SER A 145 -8.01 9.56 -16.88
CA SER A 145 -8.48 10.36 -15.75
C SER A 145 -8.95 9.49 -14.57
N GLU A 146 -9.51 8.32 -14.84
CA GLU A 146 -9.94 7.38 -13.82
C GLU A 146 -8.75 6.65 -13.15
N LYS A 147 -7.74 6.25 -13.95
CA LYS A 147 -6.53 5.56 -13.46
C LYS A 147 -5.81 6.32 -12.34
N GLY A 148 -5.82 7.66 -12.38
CA GLY A 148 -5.15 8.51 -11.38
C GLY A 148 -6.00 8.90 -10.16
N ASN A 149 -7.33 8.85 -10.26
CA ASN A 149 -8.22 9.51 -9.28
C ASN A 149 -8.94 8.55 -8.31
N MET A 150 -8.86 7.24 -8.51
CA MET A 150 -9.54 6.30 -7.61
C MET A 150 -8.81 6.10 -6.27
N SER A 151 -9.57 6.00 -5.18
CA SER A 151 -9.12 5.52 -3.87
C SER A 151 -10.00 4.36 -3.39
N LEU A 152 -9.43 3.52 -2.53
CA LEU A 152 -10.17 2.45 -1.85
C LEU A 152 -10.97 2.97 -0.65
N LEU A 153 -10.65 4.17 -0.17
CA LEU A 153 -11.32 4.84 0.94
C LEU A 153 -12.09 6.04 0.40
N SER A 154 -13.33 6.18 0.87
CA SER A 154 -14.07 7.43 0.73
C SER A 154 -13.38 8.58 1.48
N GLU A 155 -13.70 9.82 1.13
CA GLU A 155 -13.17 10.98 1.88
C GLU A 155 -13.55 10.93 3.36
N ALA A 156 -14.74 10.44 3.68
CA ALA A 156 -15.21 10.28 5.05
C ALA A 156 -14.37 9.25 5.82
N GLU A 157 -14.10 8.08 5.22
CA GLU A 157 -13.25 7.05 5.82
C GLU A 157 -11.79 7.52 5.96
N GLN A 158 -11.25 8.24 4.97
CA GLN A 158 -9.92 8.84 5.07
C GLN A 158 -9.84 9.80 6.26
N LYS A 159 -10.81 10.70 6.39
CA LYS A 159 -10.89 11.63 7.53
C LYS A 159 -11.01 10.89 8.86
N GLU A 160 -11.81 9.83 8.91
CA GLU A 160 -11.94 8.99 10.09
C GLU A 160 -10.60 8.34 10.48
N VAL A 161 -9.88 7.77 9.51
CA VAL A 161 -8.55 7.17 9.74
C VAL A 161 -7.58 8.23 10.25
N LEU A 162 -7.47 9.38 9.59
CA LEU A 162 -6.53 10.43 9.99
C LEU A 162 -6.87 11.01 11.37
N ALA A 163 -8.15 11.24 11.66
CA ALA A 163 -8.60 11.71 12.96
C ALA A 163 -8.26 10.72 14.09
N ARG A 164 -8.37 9.40 13.82
CA ARG A 164 -8.02 8.36 14.79
C ARG A 164 -6.56 8.41 15.23
N TYR A 165 -5.66 8.87 14.36
CA TYR A 165 -4.22 8.92 14.60
C TYR A 165 -3.67 10.33 14.85
N SER A 166 -4.51 11.36 14.95
CA SER A 166 -4.08 12.75 15.08
C SER A 166 -3.13 12.96 16.27
N MET A 167 -3.52 12.49 17.46
CA MET A 167 -2.70 12.62 18.67
C MET A 167 -1.34 11.91 18.55
N ILE A 168 -1.32 10.74 17.90
CA ILE A 168 -0.07 9.99 17.67
C ILE A 168 0.81 10.73 16.66
N ASN A 169 0.22 11.27 15.60
CA ASN A 169 0.92 12.05 14.58
C ASN A 169 1.50 13.34 15.17
N ASP A 170 0.76 14.03 16.04
CA ASP A 170 1.23 15.22 16.75
C ASP A 170 2.40 14.90 17.69
N TYR A 171 2.31 13.80 18.43
CA TYR A 171 3.41 13.34 19.28
C TYR A 171 4.68 13.06 18.46
N ILE A 172 4.56 12.33 17.35
CA ILE A 172 5.71 11.99 16.48
C ILE A 172 6.26 13.24 15.82
N SER A 173 5.40 14.17 15.39
CA SER A 173 5.77 15.45 14.78
C SER A 173 6.68 16.24 15.72
N ASN A 174 6.21 16.44 16.96
CA ASN A 174 6.96 17.17 17.98
C ASN A 174 8.28 16.48 18.33
N LYS A 175 8.29 15.14 18.41
CA LYS A 175 9.45 14.38 18.88
C LYS A 175 10.52 14.14 17.82
N TYR A 176 10.13 13.91 16.56
CA TYR A 176 11.05 13.47 15.50
C TYR A 176 11.09 14.37 14.27
N PHE A 177 10.17 15.34 14.14
CA PHE A 177 10.07 16.24 12.98
C PHE A 177 10.10 17.71 13.36
N SER A 178 10.60 18.05 14.55
CA SER A 178 10.72 19.44 15.04
C SER A 178 9.40 20.22 15.05
N GLY A 179 8.28 19.52 15.29
CA GLY A 179 6.93 20.11 15.28
C GLY A 179 6.33 20.33 13.88
N ASN A 180 7.03 19.96 12.81
CA ASN A 180 6.48 20.01 11.46
C ASN A 180 5.49 18.87 11.24
N ALA A 181 4.31 19.20 10.71
CA ALA A 181 3.33 18.20 10.32
C ALA A 181 3.96 17.14 9.39
N ILE A 182 3.82 15.87 9.78
CA ILE A 182 4.43 14.72 9.07
C ILE A 182 3.71 14.47 7.75
N PHE A 183 2.41 14.77 7.70
CA PHE A 183 1.54 14.52 6.56
C PHE A 183 0.75 15.77 6.23
N SER A 184 0.53 16.03 4.94
CA SER A 184 -0.35 17.10 4.50
C SER A 184 -1.82 16.70 4.58
N ASP A 185 -2.69 17.62 4.99
CA ASP A 185 -4.15 17.47 4.92
C ASP A 185 -4.71 17.49 3.49
N LYS A 186 -3.87 17.81 2.50
CA LYS A 186 -4.29 17.74 1.10
C LYS A 186 -4.63 16.28 0.77
N HIS A 187 -5.92 16.04 0.55
CA HIS A 187 -6.39 14.82 -0.07
C HIS A 187 -5.67 14.67 -1.41
N THR A 188 -4.84 13.64 -1.50
CA THR A 188 -4.02 13.37 -2.69
C THR A 188 -4.83 12.80 -3.84
N LYS A 189 -6.11 12.45 -3.60
CA LYS A 189 -7.02 11.89 -4.60
C LYS A 189 -8.42 12.47 -4.43
N THR A 190 -8.95 13.06 -5.50
CA THR A 190 -10.35 13.43 -5.64
C THR A 190 -11.15 12.13 -5.80
N SER A 191 -11.55 11.54 -4.68
CA SER A 191 -12.04 10.15 -4.62
C SER A 191 -13.48 10.07 -5.10
N SER A 192 -13.70 9.63 -6.34
CA SER A 192 -14.94 8.94 -6.65
C SER A 192 -14.83 7.53 -6.03
N VAL A 193 -15.65 7.27 -5.01
CA VAL A 193 -15.78 5.91 -4.46
C VAL A 193 -16.20 5.00 -5.61
N ILE A 194 -15.50 3.89 -5.77
CA ILE A 194 -15.86 2.89 -6.77
C ILE A 194 -17.26 2.37 -6.42
N SER A 195 -18.22 2.60 -7.32
CA SER A 195 -19.58 2.12 -7.11
C SER A 195 -19.65 0.60 -7.30
N GLU A 196 -20.51 -0.06 -6.53
CA GLU A 196 -20.73 -1.50 -6.65
C GLU A 196 -21.26 -1.86 -8.04
N GLU A 197 -22.09 -1.01 -8.63
CA GLU A 197 -22.62 -1.19 -9.99
C GLU A 197 -21.48 -1.28 -11.01
N ARG A 198 -20.46 -0.42 -10.89
CA ARG A 198 -19.32 -0.41 -11.80
C ARG A 198 -18.47 -1.67 -11.67
N VAL A 199 -18.29 -2.17 -10.44
CA VAL A 199 -17.61 -3.45 -10.19
C VAL A 199 -18.39 -4.60 -10.85
N ILE A 200 -19.71 -4.65 -10.65
CA ILE A 200 -20.57 -5.71 -11.22
C ILE A 200 -20.56 -5.67 -12.75
N GLU A 201 -20.63 -4.49 -13.34
CA GLU A 201 -20.59 -4.31 -14.79
C GLU A 201 -19.31 -4.91 -15.38
N ILE A 202 -18.14 -4.54 -14.85
CA ILE A 202 -16.85 -5.03 -15.37
C ILE A 202 -16.67 -6.52 -15.08
N MET A 203 -17.07 -7.01 -13.90
CA MET A 203 -17.06 -8.45 -13.62
C MET A 203 -17.90 -9.23 -14.62
N SER A 204 -19.06 -8.71 -15.02
CA SER A 204 -19.92 -9.35 -16.01
C SER A 204 -19.24 -9.43 -17.38
N GLN A 205 -18.50 -8.38 -17.78
CA GLN A 205 -17.70 -8.39 -19.01
C GLN A 205 -16.57 -9.42 -18.95
N ILE A 206 -15.84 -9.48 -17.82
CA ILE A 206 -14.78 -10.46 -17.57
C ILE A 206 -15.33 -11.89 -17.69
N ILE A 207 -16.42 -12.19 -17.00
CA ILE A 207 -17.05 -13.53 -17.02
C ILE A 207 -17.52 -13.88 -18.43
N THR A 208 -18.14 -12.94 -19.14
CA THR A 208 -18.63 -13.15 -20.52
C THR A 208 -17.49 -13.48 -21.47
N HIS A 209 -16.37 -12.75 -21.37
CA HIS A 209 -15.20 -12.99 -22.21
C HIS A 209 -14.57 -14.35 -21.93
N LEU A 210 -14.32 -14.69 -20.66
CA LEU A 210 -13.77 -15.99 -20.27
C LEU A 210 -14.67 -17.15 -20.72
N TRP A 211 -15.99 -16.97 -20.68
CA TRP A 211 -16.94 -17.95 -21.19
C TRP A 211 -16.86 -18.13 -22.72
N GLN A 212 -16.72 -17.03 -23.47
CA GLN A 212 -16.57 -17.06 -24.92
C GLN A 212 -15.28 -17.76 -25.34
N GLU A 213 -14.14 -17.44 -24.74
CA GLU A 213 -12.85 -18.10 -25.00
C GLU A 213 -12.91 -19.60 -24.72
N ARG A 214 -13.54 -20.00 -23.62
CA ARG A 214 -13.69 -21.43 -23.31
C ARG A 214 -14.61 -22.14 -24.31
N SER A 215 -15.68 -21.48 -24.74
CA SER A 215 -16.62 -22.03 -25.71
C SER A 215 -16.00 -22.20 -27.10
N THR A 216 -15.09 -21.32 -27.51
CA THR A 216 -14.36 -21.46 -28.77
C THR A 216 -13.31 -22.56 -28.72
N LEU A 217 -12.60 -22.71 -27.59
CA LEU A 217 -11.65 -23.80 -27.38
C LEU A 217 -12.33 -25.18 -27.39
N ILE A 218 -13.50 -25.32 -26.78
CA ILE A 218 -14.28 -26.57 -26.82
C ILE A 218 -14.69 -26.91 -28.26
N LYS A 219 -15.15 -25.91 -29.03
CA LYS A 219 -15.56 -26.11 -30.43
C LYS A 219 -14.39 -26.37 -31.40
N ALA A 220 -13.16 -26.01 -31.03
CA ALA A 220 -11.97 -26.23 -31.85
C ALA A 220 -11.26 -27.57 -31.54
N GLY A 221 -11.65 -28.22 -30.43
CA GLY A 221 -11.14 -29.53 -30.01
C GLY A 221 -12.07 -30.71 -30.35
N GLU A 222 -13.22 -30.44 -30.96
CA GLU A 222 -14.11 -31.40 -31.64
C GLU A 222 -13.83 -31.41 -33.15
#